data_AF-A0A0G4EDP0-F1
#
_entry.id   AF-A0A0G4EDP0-F1
#
_cell.length_a   1.000
_cell.length_b   1.000
_cell.length_c   1.000
_cell.angle_alpha   90.00
_cell.angle_beta   90.00
_cell.angle_gamma   90.00
#
_symmetry.space_group_name_H-M   'P 1'
#
loop_
_entity.id
_entity.type
_entity.pdbx_description
1 polymer ?
#
loop_
_entity_poly.entity_id
_entity_poly.type
_entity_poly.pdbx_seq_one_letter_code
_entity_poly.pdbx_strand_id
1 'polypeptide(L)'
;MAVSGMYQSPIVAVDRSVRGGHLDRMLIRPPHTPLDDCSHLTVYEAVSGLCGQSHELTSFDDPFIAFIAMGTPPGDSRNVGVAIYTTEAPAAGVANDAPFAQRFPLTAAKARRVLGPIAPIILDGQAP
;
A
#
# COMPACT_ATOMS: atom_id res chain seq x y z
N MET A 1 -15.26 18.70 15.07
CA MET A 1 -14.34 17.54 14.99
C MET A 1 -14.58 16.88 13.65
N ALA A 2 -13.63 16.98 12.72
CA ALA A 2 -13.75 16.26 11.45
C ALA A 2 -13.47 14.79 11.75
N VAL A 3 -14.45 13.92 11.48
CA VAL A 3 -14.21 12.48 11.46
C VAL A 3 -13.34 12.25 10.22
N SER A 4 -12.02 12.12 10.40
CA SER A 4 -11.12 11.80 9.29
C SER A 4 -11.49 10.40 8.81
N GLY A 5 -11.99 10.31 7.58
CA GLY A 5 -12.25 9.02 6.95
C GLY A 5 -10.94 8.32 6.61
N MET A 6 -10.93 7.00 6.67
CA MET A 6 -9.86 6.21 6.05
C MET A 6 -10.09 6.21 4.54
N TYR A 7 -9.15 6.76 3.78
CA TYR A 7 -9.13 6.74 2.32
C TYR A 7 -8.30 5.56 1.82
N GLN A 8 -8.65 5.08 0.64
CA GLN A 8 -8.03 3.91 0.03
C GLN A 8 -7.73 4.19 -1.46
N SER A 9 -6.56 3.76 -1.94
CA SER A 9 -6.25 3.68 -3.37
C SER A 9 -7.00 2.51 -4.02
N PRO A 10 -7.23 2.52 -5.35
CA PRO A 10 -7.65 1.32 -6.06
C PRO A 10 -6.74 0.13 -5.72
N ILE A 11 -7.33 -1.06 -5.61
CA ILE A 11 -6.56 -2.30 -5.46
C ILE A 11 -5.97 -2.63 -6.83
N VAL A 12 -4.65 -2.72 -6.90
CA VAL A 12 -3.94 -3.07 -8.13
C VAL A 12 -3.42 -4.49 -8.01
N ALA A 13 -3.79 -5.36 -8.94
CA ALA A 13 -3.21 -6.70 -9.04
C ALA A 13 -1.86 -6.61 -9.77
N VAL A 14 -0.78 -6.96 -9.08
CA VAL A 14 0.58 -6.93 -9.64
C VAL A 14 1.15 -8.33 -9.68
N ASP A 15 1.65 -8.74 -10.85
CA ASP A 15 2.40 -9.99 -10.98
C ASP A 15 3.68 -9.88 -10.13
N ARG A 16 3.81 -10.80 -9.17
CA ARG A 16 4.90 -10.78 -8.18
C ARG A 16 6.31 -10.76 -8.80
N SER A 17 6.46 -11.22 -10.04
CA SER A 17 7.74 -11.35 -10.77
C SER A 17 8.18 -10.09 -11.50
N VAL A 18 7.29 -9.11 -11.70
CA VAL A 18 7.64 -7.89 -12.46
C VAL A 18 8.70 -7.06 -11.75
N ARG A 19 9.40 -6.22 -12.51
CA ARG A 19 10.49 -5.38 -12.02
C ARG A 19 11.56 -6.17 -11.25
N GLY A 20 11.84 -7.39 -11.73
CA GLY A 20 12.87 -8.27 -11.16
C GLY A 20 12.46 -8.92 -9.83
N GLY A 21 11.18 -9.28 -9.68
CA GLY A 21 10.67 -9.96 -8.48
C GLY A 21 10.78 -9.12 -7.22
N HIS A 22 10.65 -7.79 -7.33
CA HIS A 22 10.76 -6.90 -6.17
C HIS A 22 9.62 -7.20 -5.17
N LEU A 23 8.39 -7.31 -5.68
CA LEU A 23 7.23 -7.63 -4.85
C LEU A 23 7.32 -9.03 -4.23
N ASP A 24 7.73 -10.05 -5.00
CA ASP A 24 7.93 -11.40 -4.45
C ASP A 24 8.93 -11.39 -3.28
N ARG A 25 10.05 -10.66 -3.42
CA ARG A 25 11.02 -10.48 -2.33
C ARG A 25 10.48 -9.78 -1.10
N MET A 26 9.58 -8.81 -1.26
CA MET A 26 8.88 -8.17 -0.13
C MET A 26 8.01 -9.18 0.62
N LEU A 27 7.34 -10.07 -0.11
CA LEU A 27 6.38 -11.01 0.46
C LEU A 27 7.01 -12.21 1.18
N ILE A 28 8.18 -12.67 0.72
CA ILE A 28 8.89 -13.81 1.32
C ILE A 28 9.82 -13.40 2.49
N ARG A 29 9.87 -12.12 2.85
CA ARG A 29 10.63 -11.67 4.04
C ARG A 29 10.09 -12.40 5.29
N PRO A 30 10.93 -12.56 6.34
CA PRO A 30 10.48 -13.14 7.59
C PRO A 30 9.20 -12.43 8.09
N PRO A 31 8.20 -13.18 8.61
CA PRO A 31 6.87 -12.66 8.92
C PRO A 31 6.81 -11.61 10.04
N HIS A 32 7.97 -11.28 10.63
CA HIS A 32 8.10 -10.34 11.74
C HIS A 32 9.08 -9.19 11.43
N THR A 33 9.44 -9.01 10.16
CA THR A 33 10.33 -7.93 9.74
C THR A 33 9.56 -6.96 8.86
N PRO A 34 9.23 -5.75 9.35
CA PRO A 34 8.69 -4.69 8.53
C PRO A 34 9.61 -4.39 7.33
N LEU A 35 9.02 -3.84 6.27
CA LEU A 35 9.81 -3.29 5.18
C LEU A 35 10.65 -2.12 5.66
N ASP A 36 11.71 -1.84 4.91
CA ASP A 36 12.57 -0.69 5.18
C ASP A 36 11.71 0.59 5.08
N ASP A 37 11.90 1.53 5.99
CA ASP A 37 11.05 2.74 6.20
C ASP A 37 9.62 2.50 6.72
N CYS A 38 9.25 1.27 7.11
CA CYS A 38 7.99 0.98 7.81
C CYS A 38 8.19 0.83 9.32
N SER A 39 7.21 1.30 10.10
CA SER A 39 7.28 1.24 11.57
C SER A 39 6.85 -0.12 12.12
N HIS A 40 5.81 -0.72 11.54
CA HIS A 40 5.20 -1.97 11.99
C HIS A 40 4.70 -2.80 10.82
N LEU A 41 4.52 -4.09 11.09
CA LEU A 41 3.95 -5.08 10.20
C LEU A 41 2.81 -5.80 10.90
N THR A 42 1.69 -5.97 10.21
CA THR A 42 0.60 -6.87 10.65
C THR A 42 0.34 -7.90 9.59
N VAL A 43 0.42 -9.18 9.94
CA VAL A 43 -0.06 -10.29 9.09
C VAL A 43 -1.49 -10.62 9.47
N TYR A 44 -2.32 -10.93 8.47
CA TYR A 44 -3.73 -11.21 8.69
C TYR A 44 -4.29 -12.23 7.70
N GLU A 45 -5.35 -12.92 8.13
CA GLU A 45 -6.20 -13.76 7.29
C GLU A 45 -7.63 -13.18 7.35
N ALA A 46 -8.16 -12.80 6.20
CA ALA A 46 -9.53 -12.33 6.10
C ALA A 46 -10.50 -13.51 6.05
N VAL A 47 -11.76 -13.30 6.44
CA VAL A 47 -12.83 -14.31 6.36
C VAL A 47 -13.01 -14.88 4.94
N SER A 48 -12.64 -14.11 3.91
CA SER A 48 -12.63 -14.57 2.52
C SER A 48 -11.53 -15.58 2.18
N GLY A 49 -10.64 -15.91 3.13
CA GLY A 49 -9.43 -16.71 2.91
C GLY A 49 -8.28 -15.91 2.27
N LEU A 50 -8.40 -14.59 2.16
CA LEU A 50 -7.29 -13.74 1.71
C LEU A 50 -6.26 -13.65 2.83
N CYS A 51 -5.07 -14.18 2.58
CA CYS A 51 -3.91 -13.99 3.44
C CYS A 51 -3.12 -12.78 2.95
N GLY A 52 -2.72 -11.93 3.89
CA GLY A 52 -2.03 -10.71 3.56
C GLY A 52 -1.17 -10.17 4.68
N GLN A 53 -0.55 -9.05 4.37
CA GLN A 53 0.27 -8.29 5.28
C GLN A 53 0.07 -6.79 5.04
N SER A 54 0.00 -6.02 6.11
CA SER A 54 0.02 -4.57 6.07
C SER A 54 1.31 -4.03 6.66
N HIS A 55 1.90 -3.04 5.99
CA HIS A 55 3.12 -2.36 6.42
C HIS A 55 2.81 -0.89 6.69
N GLU A 56 3.01 -0.46 7.93
CA GLU A 56 2.71 0.89 8.40
C GLU A 56 3.78 1.88 7.93
N LEU A 57 3.38 2.83 7.08
CA LEU A 57 4.21 3.91 6.54
C LEU A 57 4.41 5.07 7.54
N THR A 58 3.55 5.11 8.55
CA THR A 58 3.55 6.09 9.63
C THR A 58 3.62 5.36 10.96
N SER A 59 4.22 5.99 11.95
CA SER A 59 4.13 5.62 13.35
C SER A 59 2.91 6.26 14.01
N PHE A 60 2.63 5.90 15.26
CA PHE A 60 1.59 6.56 16.05
C PHE A 60 1.91 8.03 16.40
N ASP A 61 3.17 8.46 16.19
CA ASP A 61 3.61 9.84 16.42
C ASP A 61 3.42 10.73 15.17
N ASP A 62 3.11 10.16 14.01
CA ASP A 62 2.79 10.92 12.81
C ASP A 62 1.36 11.50 12.89
N PRO A 63 1.08 12.65 12.24
CA PRO A 63 -0.22 13.32 12.33
C PRO A 63 -1.36 12.61 11.57
N PHE A 64 -1.06 11.52 10.88
CA PHE A 64 -2.02 10.66 10.18
C PHE A 64 -1.48 9.23 10.13
N ILE A 65 -2.38 8.30 9.86
CA ILE A 65 -2.08 6.88 9.69
C ILE A 65 -2.02 6.60 8.19
N ALA A 66 -1.00 5.87 7.73
CA ALA A 66 -0.92 5.34 6.39
C ALA A 66 -0.23 3.98 6.37
N PHE A 67 -0.72 3.07 5.54
CA PHE A 67 -0.14 1.74 5.38
C PHE A 67 -0.35 1.19 3.97
N ILE A 68 0.50 0.23 3.60
CA ILE A 68 0.37 -0.56 2.38
C ILE A 68 -0.18 -1.92 2.77
N ALA A 69 -1.31 -2.33 2.20
CA ALA A 69 -1.83 -3.68 2.30
C ALA A 69 -1.45 -4.48 1.05
N MET A 70 -0.91 -5.69 1.27
CA MET A 70 -0.57 -6.64 0.23
C MET A 70 -1.23 -7.97 0.56
N GLY A 71 -1.96 -8.55 -0.39
CA GLY A 71 -2.67 -9.80 -0.17
C GLY A 71 -2.76 -10.65 -1.42
N THR A 72 -2.83 -11.96 -1.20
CA THR A 72 -2.96 -12.95 -2.27
C THR A 72 -4.37 -13.55 -2.21
N PRO A 73 -5.23 -13.33 -3.22
CA PRO A 73 -6.55 -13.94 -3.26
C PRO A 73 -6.47 -15.47 -3.25
N PRO A 74 -7.48 -16.18 -2.70
CA PRO A 74 -7.54 -17.63 -2.78
C PRO A 74 -7.44 -18.11 -4.23
N GLY A 75 -6.50 -19.01 -4.51
CA GLY A 75 -6.31 -19.61 -5.83
C GLY A 75 -5.47 -18.80 -6.84
N ASP A 76 -5.06 -17.58 -6.53
CA ASP A 76 -4.13 -16.81 -7.39
C ASP A 76 -2.74 -16.78 -6.75
N SER A 77 -1.84 -17.64 -7.24
CA SER A 77 -0.45 -17.65 -6.78
C SER A 77 0.46 -16.78 -7.67
N ARG A 78 -0.05 -15.94 -8.55
CA ARG A 78 0.78 -15.12 -9.44
C ARG A 78 0.64 -13.64 -9.12
N ASN A 79 -0.57 -13.16 -8.89
CA ASN A 79 -0.82 -11.77 -8.62
C ASN A 79 -0.99 -11.49 -7.13
N VAL A 80 -0.61 -10.29 -6.75
CA VAL A 80 -0.71 -9.76 -5.41
C VAL A 80 -1.55 -8.50 -5.51
N GLY A 81 -2.66 -8.45 -4.78
CA GLY A 81 -3.44 -7.24 -4.63
C GLY A 81 -2.70 -6.28 -3.71
N VAL A 82 -2.41 -5.08 -4.21
CA VAL A 82 -1.74 -4.01 -3.45
C VAL A 82 -2.68 -2.82 -3.36
N ALA A 83 -2.84 -2.28 -2.15
CA ALA A 83 -3.59 -1.05 -1.91
C ALA A 83 -2.92 -0.21 -0.83
N ILE A 84 -3.15 1.10 -0.89
CA ILE A 84 -2.62 2.07 0.06
C ILE A 84 -3.79 2.70 0.80
N TYR A 85 -3.68 2.76 2.12
CA TYR A 85 -4.68 3.35 3.01
C TYR A 85 -4.09 4.55 3.71
N THR A 86 -4.91 5.58 3.96
CA THR A 86 -4.47 6.77 4.68
C THR A 86 -5.60 7.56 5.34
N THR A 87 -5.29 8.20 6.46
CA THR A 87 -6.12 9.24 7.08
C THR A 87 -5.58 10.66 6.85
N GLU A 88 -4.59 10.81 5.96
CA GLU A 88 -4.11 12.11 5.48
C GLU A 88 -5.28 12.94 4.95
N ALA A 89 -5.35 14.21 5.34
CA ALA A 89 -6.34 15.12 4.79
C ALA A 89 -6.11 15.29 3.27
N PRO A 90 -7.16 15.21 2.42
CA PRO A 90 -7.00 15.46 1.00
C PRO A 90 -6.38 16.84 0.73
N ALA A 91 -5.48 16.91 -0.23
CA ALA A 91 -4.85 18.16 -0.64
C ALA A 91 -5.91 19.21 -1.03
N ALA A 92 -5.74 20.43 -0.52
CA ALA A 92 -6.67 21.52 -0.76
C ALA A 92 -6.75 21.87 -2.26
N GLY A 93 -7.98 22.07 -2.76
CA GLY A 93 -8.22 22.43 -4.16
C GLY A 93 -8.10 21.26 -5.16
N VAL A 94 -7.87 20.03 -4.69
CA VAL A 94 -7.84 18.84 -5.55
C VAL A 94 -9.23 18.21 -5.63
N ALA A 95 -9.66 17.83 -6.83
CA ALA A 95 -10.94 17.18 -7.05
C ALA A 95 -11.02 15.80 -6.38
N ASN A 96 -12.22 15.38 -5.96
CA ASN A 96 -12.41 14.10 -5.27
C ASN A 96 -12.09 12.87 -6.15
N ASP A 97 -12.18 13.00 -7.46
CA ASP A 97 -11.87 11.98 -8.46
C ASP A 97 -10.43 12.07 -8.98
N ALA A 98 -9.63 13.02 -8.49
CA ALA A 98 -8.22 13.12 -8.85
C ALA A 98 -7.43 11.88 -8.39
N PRO A 99 -6.31 11.55 -9.08
CA PRO A 99 -5.45 10.43 -8.71
C PRO A 99 -5.05 10.44 -7.24
N PHE A 100 -4.95 9.25 -6.64
CA PHE A 100 -4.62 9.08 -5.22
C PHE A 100 -3.37 9.86 -4.81
N ALA A 101 -2.31 9.82 -5.62
CA ALA A 101 -1.06 10.52 -5.33
C ALA A 101 -1.16 12.05 -5.37
N GLN A 102 -2.15 12.61 -6.07
CA GLN A 102 -2.43 14.05 -6.06
C GLN A 102 -3.26 14.45 -4.84
N ARG A 103 -4.18 13.57 -4.42
CA ARG A 103 -5.02 13.79 -3.24
C ARG A 103 -4.26 13.62 -1.93
N PHE A 104 -3.31 12.69 -1.86
CA PHE A 104 -2.59 12.32 -0.63
C PHE A 104 -1.07 12.30 -0.87
N PRO A 105 -0.45 13.47 -1.12
CA PRO A 105 0.95 13.56 -1.53
C PRO A 105 1.93 13.07 -0.47
N LEU A 106 1.65 13.22 0.83
CA LEU A 106 2.56 12.76 1.89
C LEU A 106 2.58 11.23 1.98
N THR A 107 1.39 10.62 1.90
CA THR A 107 1.20 9.17 1.82
C THR A 107 1.90 8.63 0.58
N ALA A 108 1.66 9.23 -0.58
CA ALA A 108 2.25 8.80 -1.83
C ALA A 108 3.79 8.89 -1.79
N ALA A 109 4.36 9.93 -1.20
CA ALA A 109 5.82 10.05 -1.05
C ALA A 109 6.42 8.96 -0.14
N LYS A 110 5.74 8.59 0.96
CA LYS A 110 6.16 7.46 1.81
C LYS A 110 6.01 6.12 1.06
N ALA A 111 4.86 5.89 0.42
CA ALA A 111 4.60 4.67 -0.33
C ALA A 111 5.59 4.47 -1.48
N ARG A 112 5.95 5.54 -2.22
CA ARG A 112 6.95 5.47 -3.30
C ARG A 112 8.31 4.96 -2.83
N ARG A 113 8.75 5.37 -1.63
CA ARG A 113 10.02 4.92 -1.06
C ARG A 113 10.01 3.44 -0.76
N VAL A 114 8.95 2.96 -0.09
CA VAL A 114 8.79 1.56 0.31
C VAL A 114 8.56 0.64 -0.89
N LEU A 115 7.72 1.05 -1.84
CA LEU A 115 7.38 0.27 -3.04
C LEU A 115 8.49 0.26 -4.10
N GLY A 116 9.40 1.24 -4.06
CA GLY A 116 10.54 1.32 -4.96
C GLY A 116 10.15 1.12 -6.44
N PRO A 117 10.74 0.14 -7.15
CA PRO A 117 10.49 -0.08 -8.59
C PRO A 117 9.03 -0.37 -8.99
N ILE A 118 8.18 -0.86 -8.08
CA ILE A 118 6.76 -1.15 -8.39
C ILE A 118 5.83 0.04 -8.09
N ALA A 119 6.33 1.10 -7.44
CA ALA A 119 5.52 2.27 -7.08
C ALA A 119 4.78 2.90 -8.27
N PRO A 120 5.37 3.05 -9.48
CA PRO A 120 4.66 3.64 -10.61
C PRO A 120 3.47 2.80 -11.12
N ILE A 121 3.51 1.48 -10.96
CA ILE A 121 2.38 0.60 -11.32
C ILE A 121 1.21 0.89 -10.38
N ILE A 122 1.49 1.00 -9.08
CA ILE A 122 0.48 1.19 -8.02
C ILE A 122 -0.09 2.61 -7.99
N LEU A 123 0.77 3.62 -8.06
CA LEU A 123 0.41 5.03 -7.83
C LEU A 123 0.08 5.77 -9.12
N ASP A 124 0.70 5.39 -10.23
CA ASP A 124 0.63 6.11 -11.50
C ASP A 124 -0.07 5.30 -12.61
N GLY A 125 -0.47 4.05 -12.33
CA GLY A 125 -1.17 3.18 -13.28
C GLY A 125 -0.31 2.73 -14.46
N GLN A 126 1.02 2.70 -14.30
CA GLN A 126 1.91 2.23 -15.36
C GLN A 126 1.73 0.73 -15.64
N ALA A 127 1.99 0.34 -16.89
CA ALA A 127 2.01 -1.07 -17.26
C ALA A 127 3.10 -1.84 -16.47
N PRO A 128 2.84 -3.10 -16.08
CA PRO A 128 3.76 -3.91 -15.26
C PRO A 128 5.17 -4.05 -15.83
#